data_AF-A0A016TZY5-F1
#
_entry.id   AF-A0A016TZY5-F1
#
_cell.length_a   1.000
_cell.length_b   1.000
_cell.length_c   1.000
_cell.angle_alpha   90.00
_cell.angle_beta   90.00
_cell.angle_gamma   90.00
#
_symmetry.space_group_name_H-M   'P 1'
#
loop_
_entity.id
_entity.type
_entity.pdbx_description
1 polymer ?
#
loop_
_entity_poly.entity_id
_entity_poly.type
_entity_poly.pdbx_seq_one_letter_code
_entity_poly.pdbx_strand_id
1 'polypeptide(L)'
;MTAANDMPVSSAAAAAAAAASSDPFGVRPAGEPARGIITHPDGEVSNIPPTMLADQFGMAGLVTYLRTVDNPSIVSLALGYDLTTLGLNLNLSERHLYTSFGGPWADNPIRPHELDVKLTNYKVNPENVSSPRSYCTVPDDYLTNAQIREKLPPVKLNKLSEDVLFYLFYNCPGEVYQLAAACEL
;
A
#
# COMPACT_ATOMS: atom_id res chain seq x y z
N MET A 1 34.08 -6.11 76.80
CA MET A 1 34.23 -4.72 76.32
C MET A 1 32.81 -4.18 76.18
N THR A 2 32.25 -3.66 77.29
CA THR A 2 32.00 -2.21 77.54
C THR A 2 31.02 -1.60 76.54
N ALA A 3 30.00 -0.82 76.88
CA ALA A 3 29.27 -0.37 78.07
C ALA A 3 28.26 0.67 77.53
N ALA A 4 27.30 1.11 78.36
CA ALA A 4 26.39 2.26 78.17
C ALA A 4 25.14 1.99 77.31
N ASN A 5 23.93 2.48 77.63
CA ASN A 5 23.44 3.27 78.77
C ASN A 5 21.90 3.18 78.74
N ASP A 6 21.29 3.16 79.92
CA ASP A 6 19.87 3.35 80.17
C ASP A 6 19.48 4.85 80.17
N MET A 7 18.16 5.10 80.07
CA MET A 7 17.38 6.32 80.42
C MET A 7 17.02 7.36 79.31
N PRO A 8 15.87 8.05 79.44
CA PRO A 8 14.79 8.09 78.43
C PRO A 8 14.52 9.50 77.89
N VAL A 9 13.77 9.61 76.79
CA VAL A 9 13.28 10.91 76.30
C VAL A 9 11.80 10.85 75.97
N SER A 10 11.13 11.91 76.41
CA SER A 10 9.71 12.18 76.53
C SER A 10 8.87 12.14 75.25
N SER A 11 7.59 11.88 75.49
CA SER A 11 6.40 12.10 74.64
C SER A 11 6.50 13.16 73.53
N ALA A 12 6.10 12.75 72.33
CA ALA A 12 5.35 13.60 71.41
C ALA A 12 4.45 12.72 70.55
N ALA A 13 3.13 12.89 70.73
CA ALA A 13 2.13 12.29 69.85
C ALA A 13 2.25 12.90 68.45
N ALA A 14 2.35 12.05 67.43
CA ALA A 14 2.05 12.43 66.05
C ALA A 14 1.48 11.19 65.33
N ALA A 15 0.19 11.25 65.03
CA ALA A 15 -0.55 10.22 64.34
C ALA A 15 -0.01 10.05 62.92
N ALA A 16 0.40 8.83 62.57
CA ALA A 16 0.74 8.44 61.21
C ALA A 16 -0.56 8.36 60.38
N ALA A 17 -0.78 9.34 59.51
CA ALA A 17 -1.81 9.29 58.49
C ALA A 17 -1.45 8.22 57.45
N ALA A 18 -2.33 7.24 57.30
CA ALA A 18 -2.22 6.17 56.31
C ALA A 18 -2.19 6.75 54.89
N ALA A 19 -1.07 6.55 54.19
CA ALA A 19 -0.98 6.77 52.76
C ALA A 19 -1.81 5.69 52.05
N ALA A 20 -3.02 6.05 51.63
CA ALA A 20 -3.84 5.23 50.76
C ALA A 20 -3.13 5.07 49.41
N SER A 21 -2.82 3.81 49.07
CA SER A 21 -2.42 3.39 47.73
C SER A 21 -3.53 3.75 46.75
N SER A 22 -3.26 4.72 45.87
CA SER A 22 -4.12 5.02 44.74
C SER A 22 -3.98 3.91 43.71
N ASP A 23 -4.90 2.93 43.75
CA ASP A 23 -5.08 1.98 42.67
C ASP A 23 -5.49 2.76 41.39
N PRO A 24 -4.74 2.66 40.29
CA PRO A 24 -5.01 3.43 39.07
C PRO A 24 -6.20 2.90 38.25
N PHE A 25 -6.83 1.82 38.72
CA PHE A 25 -8.02 1.22 38.13
C PHE A 25 -9.16 1.29 39.14
N GLY A 26 -9.99 2.33 39.01
CA GLY A 26 -11.20 2.48 39.82
C GLY A 26 -12.08 1.24 39.73
N VAL A 27 -12.29 0.59 40.86
CA VAL A 27 -13.24 -0.53 40.99
C VAL A 27 -14.64 -0.01 40.69
N ARG A 28 -15.24 -0.51 39.61
CA ARG A 28 -16.64 -0.23 39.25
C ARG A 28 -17.59 -0.84 40.28
N PRO A 29 -18.68 -0.16 40.67
CA PRO A 29 -19.73 -0.77 41.47
C PRO A 29 -20.36 -1.94 40.70
N ALA A 30 -20.45 -3.10 41.37
CA ALA A 30 -20.99 -4.32 40.81
C ALA A 30 -22.49 -4.17 40.55
N GLY A 31 -22.92 -4.21 39.29
CA GLY A 31 -24.35 -4.23 38.93
C GLY A 31 -24.69 -3.75 37.52
N GLU A 32 -23.87 -2.90 36.89
CA GLU A 32 -24.13 -2.44 35.52
C GLU A 32 -23.45 -3.34 34.48
N PRO A 33 -24.18 -3.77 33.42
CA PRO A 33 -23.54 -4.47 32.31
C PRO A 33 -22.40 -3.58 31.80
N ALA A 34 -21.22 -4.15 31.59
CA ALA A 34 -20.11 -3.45 30.93
C ALA A 34 -20.51 -3.12 29.50
N ARG A 35 -21.29 -2.05 29.36
CA ARG A 35 -21.43 -1.34 28.10
C ARG A 35 -20.03 -0.85 27.78
N GLY A 36 -19.53 -1.22 26.61
CA GLY A 36 -18.29 -0.67 26.08
C GLY A 36 -18.51 0.78 25.65
N ILE A 37 -17.61 1.28 24.81
CA ILE A 37 -17.81 2.56 24.12
C ILE A 37 -19.05 2.42 23.22
N ILE A 38 -20.03 3.29 23.36
CA ILE A 38 -21.26 3.30 22.56
C ILE A 38 -21.18 4.46 21.59
N THR A 39 -21.22 4.16 20.29
CA THR A 39 -21.37 5.14 19.21
C THR A 39 -22.84 5.18 18.84
N HIS A 40 -23.46 6.35 18.97
CA HIS A 40 -24.84 6.57 18.55
C HIS A 40 -24.90 6.92 17.04
N PRO A 41 -26.04 6.74 16.37
CA PRO A 41 -26.19 7.02 14.93
C PRO A 41 -25.99 8.49 14.54
N ASP A 42 -26.05 9.39 15.51
CA ASP A 42 -25.80 10.83 15.39
C ASP A 42 -24.30 11.20 15.47
N GLY A 43 -23.42 10.22 15.70
CA GLY A 43 -21.98 10.42 15.88
C GLY A 43 -21.57 10.76 17.31
N GLU A 44 -22.50 10.77 18.27
CA GLU A 44 -22.16 10.96 19.69
C GLU A 44 -21.54 9.69 20.28
N VAL A 45 -20.43 9.85 21.00
CA VAL A 45 -19.74 8.75 21.68
C VAL A 45 -19.94 8.88 23.17
N SER A 46 -20.61 7.89 23.75
CA SER A 46 -20.88 7.84 25.18
C SER A 46 -20.10 6.71 25.85
N ASN A 47 -19.92 6.83 27.17
CA ASN A 47 -19.28 5.83 28.01
C ASN A 47 -17.78 5.60 27.66
N ILE A 48 -17.06 6.69 27.35
CA ILE A 48 -15.60 6.70 27.18
C ILE A 48 -14.95 6.64 28.58
N PRO A 49 -14.07 5.66 28.86
CA PRO A 49 -13.37 5.59 30.14
C PRO A 49 -12.56 6.87 30.43
N PRO A 50 -12.47 7.34 31.68
CA PRO A 50 -11.72 8.55 32.03
C PRO A 50 -10.21 8.43 31.80
N THR A 51 -9.70 7.22 31.59
CA THR A 51 -8.31 6.94 31.19
C THR A 51 -8.08 7.03 29.69
N MET A 52 -9.13 7.17 28.88
CA MET A 52 -9.09 7.24 27.43
C MET A 52 -9.34 8.68 26.94
N LEU A 53 -8.65 9.08 25.87
CA LEU A 53 -8.87 10.36 25.21
C LEU A 53 -10.27 10.42 24.58
N ALA A 54 -11.04 11.42 24.99
CA ALA A 54 -12.38 11.72 24.47
C ALA A 54 -12.37 12.67 23.26
N ASP A 55 -11.18 13.05 22.77
CA ASP A 55 -10.99 13.94 21.63
C ASP A 55 -10.86 13.16 20.30
N GLN A 56 -10.93 13.85 19.16
CA GLN A 56 -10.84 13.30 17.81
C GLN A 56 -9.54 12.51 17.53
N PHE A 57 -8.47 12.80 18.29
CA PHE A 57 -7.18 12.11 18.18
C PHE A 57 -7.10 10.81 19.02
N GLY A 58 -8.13 10.51 19.80
CA GLY A 58 -8.24 9.29 20.61
C GLY A 58 -8.83 8.11 19.85
N MET A 59 -8.77 6.91 20.46
CA MET A 59 -9.37 5.69 19.88
C MET A 59 -10.89 5.81 19.71
N ALA A 60 -11.56 6.54 20.60
CA ALA A 60 -12.99 6.85 20.48
C ALA A 60 -13.28 7.72 19.25
N GLY A 61 -12.43 8.71 18.96
CA GLY A 61 -12.49 9.52 17.77
C GLY A 61 -12.32 8.70 16.49
N LEU A 62 -11.33 7.80 16.44
CA LEU A 62 -11.09 6.91 15.29
C LEU A 62 -12.26 5.97 15.02
N VAL A 63 -12.83 5.33 16.04
CA VAL A 63 -13.98 4.41 15.86
C VAL A 63 -15.20 5.15 15.34
N THR A 64 -15.42 6.36 15.81
CA THR A 64 -16.52 7.23 15.36
C THR A 64 -16.29 7.67 13.93
N TYR A 65 -15.07 8.08 13.61
CA TYR A 65 -14.66 8.42 12.26
C TYR A 65 -14.90 7.27 11.28
N LEU A 66 -14.55 6.03 11.64
CA LEU A 66 -14.78 4.84 10.81
C LEU A 66 -16.26 4.47 10.64
N ARG A 67 -17.14 4.87 11.58
CA ARG A 67 -18.57 4.53 11.58
C ARG A 67 -19.46 5.61 10.99
N THR A 68 -19.05 6.87 11.09
CA THR A 68 -19.86 8.05 10.73
C THR A 68 -19.44 8.67 9.40
N VAL A 69 -18.23 8.37 8.89
CA VAL A 69 -17.81 8.85 7.57
C VAL A 69 -18.43 8.00 6.48
N ASP A 70 -19.28 8.63 5.66
CA ASP A 70 -19.82 8.05 4.43
C ASP A 70 -19.02 8.44 3.17
N ASN A 71 -18.00 9.30 3.32
CA ASN A 71 -17.20 9.72 2.18
C ASN A 71 -16.13 8.66 1.82
N PRO A 72 -16.22 7.99 0.66
CA PRO A 72 -15.34 6.88 0.32
C PRO A 72 -13.86 7.28 0.27
N SER A 73 -13.53 8.50 -0.19
CA SER A 73 -12.13 8.97 -0.26
C SER A 73 -11.48 9.09 1.13
N ILE A 74 -12.27 9.45 2.14
CA ILE A 74 -11.85 9.67 3.52
C ILE A 74 -11.79 8.32 4.26
N VAL A 75 -12.78 7.46 4.05
CA VAL A 75 -12.77 6.07 4.53
C VAL A 75 -11.52 5.35 4.05
N SER A 76 -11.16 5.47 2.77
CA SER A 76 -9.98 4.82 2.21
C SER A 76 -8.65 5.33 2.77
N LEU A 77 -8.59 6.54 3.32
CA LEU A 77 -7.39 7.02 4.00
C LEU A 77 -7.19 6.31 5.35
N ALA A 78 -8.28 5.96 6.04
CA ALA A 78 -8.21 5.30 7.35
C ALA A 78 -8.26 3.76 7.28
N LEU A 79 -9.12 3.19 6.42
CA LEU A 79 -9.22 1.74 6.18
C LEU A 79 -8.21 1.23 5.17
N GLY A 80 -7.68 2.11 4.31
CA GLY A 80 -6.75 1.76 3.25
C GLY A 80 -7.46 1.31 1.96
N TYR A 81 -6.63 1.06 0.95
CA TYR A 81 -7.01 0.35 -0.27
C TYR A 81 -6.30 -1.00 -0.31
N ASP A 82 -6.97 -2.00 -0.86
CA ASP A 82 -6.31 -3.26 -1.17
C ASP A 82 -5.30 -3.04 -2.31
N LEU A 83 -4.01 -3.00 -1.96
CA LEU A 83 -2.95 -2.77 -2.93
C LEU A 83 -2.76 -3.94 -3.91
N THR A 84 -3.33 -5.11 -3.63
CA THR A 84 -3.26 -6.25 -4.54
C THR A 84 -4.13 -6.06 -5.78
N THR A 85 -5.12 -5.16 -5.71
CA THR A 85 -5.98 -4.83 -6.85
C THR A 85 -5.33 -3.85 -7.82
N LEU A 86 -4.15 -3.31 -7.52
CA LEU A 86 -3.43 -2.35 -8.37
C LEU A 86 -2.77 -3.00 -9.59
N GLY A 87 -3.01 -4.28 -9.87
CA GLY A 87 -2.39 -4.97 -11.01
C GLY A 87 -0.88 -5.20 -10.84
N LEU A 88 -0.35 -4.92 -9.66
CA LEU A 88 1.04 -5.17 -9.29
C LEU A 88 1.14 -6.49 -8.55
N ASN A 89 2.05 -7.35 -9.02
CA ASN A 89 2.33 -8.58 -8.31
C ASN A 89 3.28 -8.28 -7.14
N LEU A 90 2.72 -8.14 -5.94
CA LEU A 90 3.47 -7.86 -4.71
C LEU A 90 4.16 -9.11 -4.11
N ASN A 91 3.88 -10.29 -4.67
CA ASN A 91 4.41 -11.57 -4.20
C ASN A 91 5.69 -12.01 -4.94
N LEU A 92 6.28 -11.18 -5.79
CA LEU A 92 7.53 -11.53 -6.47
C LEU A 92 8.67 -11.72 -5.45
N SER A 93 9.41 -12.80 -5.61
CA SER A 93 10.68 -13.06 -4.90
C SER A 93 11.75 -12.02 -5.24
N GLU A 94 11.73 -11.48 -6.46
CA GLU A 94 12.60 -10.40 -6.91
C GLU A 94 11.84 -9.05 -6.87
N ARG A 95 12.31 -8.10 -6.05
CA ARG A 95 11.59 -6.82 -5.81
C ARG A 95 11.73 -5.77 -6.93
N HIS A 96 12.09 -6.17 -8.16
CA HIS A 96 12.33 -5.23 -9.26
C HIS A 96 11.07 -4.99 -10.10
N LEU A 97 10.06 -4.33 -9.53
CA LEU A 97 8.81 -3.97 -10.24
C LEU A 97 9.01 -2.87 -11.30
N TYR A 98 10.08 -2.08 -11.19
CA TYR A 98 10.31 -0.93 -12.06
C TYR A 98 10.64 -1.30 -13.51
N THR A 99 11.09 -2.53 -13.76
CA THR A 99 11.49 -2.98 -15.11
C THR A 99 10.28 -3.19 -16.01
N SER A 100 9.16 -3.61 -15.43
CA SER A 100 7.89 -3.84 -16.13
C SER A 100 6.80 -2.84 -15.73
N PHE A 101 7.17 -1.69 -15.15
CA PHE A 101 6.21 -0.68 -14.72
C PHE A 101 5.61 0.05 -15.92
N GLY A 102 4.33 -0.22 -16.22
CA GLY A 102 3.59 0.38 -17.34
C GLY A 102 3.17 1.83 -17.15
N GLY A 103 3.31 2.36 -15.93
CA GLY A 103 2.94 3.72 -15.58
C GLY A 103 1.94 3.79 -14.42
N PRO A 104 1.68 5.00 -13.90
CA PRO A 104 0.87 5.18 -12.70
C PRO A 104 -0.63 4.85 -12.87
N TRP A 105 -1.11 4.74 -14.12
CA TRP A 105 -2.50 4.37 -14.44
C TRP A 105 -2.59 3.07 -15.24
N ALA A 106 -1.50 2.30 -15.33
CA ALA A 106 -1.51 1.04 -16.02
C ALA A 106 -2.02 -0.06 -15.08
N ASP A 107 -3.07 -0.77 -15.49
CA ASP A 107 -3.62 -1.90 -14.74
C ASP A 107 -2.79 -3.19 -14.90
N ASN A 108 -1.88 -3.21 -15.88
CA ASN A 108 -1.04 -4.35 -16.19
C ASN A 108 0.43 -3.92 -16.32
N PRO A 109 1.37 -4.84 -16.01
CA PRO A 109 2.77 -4.63 -16.33
C PRO A 109 2.97 -4.35 -17.83
N ILE A 110 3.94 -3.50 -18.15
CA ILE A 110 4.29 -3.18 -19.54
C ILE A 110 4.69 -4.46 -20.29
N ARG A 111 4.22 -4.56 -21.54
CA ARG A 111 4.53 -5.72 -22.38
C ARG A 111 5.85 -5.51 -23.10
N PRO A 112 6.57 -6.59 -23.49
CA PRO A 112 7.84 -6.45 -24.21
C PRO A 112 7.76 -5.63 -25.50
N HIS A 113 6.62 -5.67 -26.20
CA HIS A 113 6.40 -4.89 -27.43
C HIS A 113 6.03 -3.42 -27.19
N GLU A 114 5.65 -3.05 -25.96
CA GLU A 114 5.38 -1.66 -25.55
C GLU A 114 6.58 -1.01 -24.86
N LEU A 115 7.53 -1.83 -24.42
CA LEU A 115 8.76 -1.33 -23.84
C LEU A 115 9.52 -0.58 -24.94
N ASP A 116 9.53 0.75 -24.83
CA ASP A 116 10.35 1.61 -25.67
C ASP A 116 11.80 1.37 -25.28
N VAL A 117 12.39 0.37 -25.94
CA VAL A 117 13.83 0.20 -26.02
C VAL A 117 14.33 1.43 -26.73
N LYS A 118 14.65 2.47 -25.94
CA LYS A 118 15.11 3.75 -26.44
C LYS A 118 16.03 3.53 -27.63
N LEU A 119 15.52 3.85 -28.83
CA LEU A 119 16.28 4.10 -30.04
C LEU A 119 17.04 5.42 -29.90
N THR A 120 17.60 5.69 -28.72
CA THR A 120 18.56 6.74 -28.59
C THR A 120 19.80 6.24 -29.30
N ASN A 121 20.10 6.88 -30.43
CA ASN A 121 21.44 7.03 -31.01
C ASN A 121 22.40 7.66 -29.98
N TYR A 122 22.47 7.12 -28.77
CA TYR A 122 23.47 7.48 -27.79
C TYR A 122 24.76 6.85 -28.31
N LYS A 123 25.50 7.63 -29.10
CA LYS A 123 26.91 7.34 -29.31
C LYS A 123 27.50 7.18 -27.92
N VAL A 124 27.87 5.96 -27.59
CA VAL A 124 28.63 5.66 -26.38
C VAL A 124 29.91 6.48 -26.50
N ASN A 125 29.96 7.60 -25.79
CA ASN A 125 31.21 8.28 -25.52
C ASN A 125 32.06 7.30 -24.70
N PRO A 126 33.25 6.90 -25.18
CA PRO A 126 34.06 5.85 -24.56
C PRO A 126 34.55 6.21 -23.15
N GLU A 127 34.38 7.44 -22.68
CA GLU A 127 34.81 7.90 -21.35
C GLU A 127 33.79 7.70 -20.21
N ASN A 128 32.56 7.24 -20.46
CA ASN A 128 31.52 7.09 -19.42
C ASN A 128 31.03 5.64 -19.20
N VAL A 129 31.91 4.65 -19.37
CA VAL A 129 31.62 3.20 -19.25
C VAL A 129 31.58 2.73 -17.77
N SER A 130 31.03 3.53 -16.87
CA SER A 130 30.90 3.16 -15.44
C SER A 130 29.50 2.69 -15.05
N SER A 131 28.51 2.74 -15.94
CA SER A 131 27.15 2.29 -15.62
C SER A 131 26.64 1.29 -16.65
N PRO A 132 26.40 0.02 -16.28
CA PRO A 132 25.77 -0.97 -17.14
C PRO A 132 24.26 -0.70 -17.18
N ARG A 133 23.84 0.49 -17.62
CA ARG A 133 22.46 0.71 -18.02
C ARG A 133 22.32 0.25 -19.46
N SER A 134 22.36 -1.08 -19.60
CA SER A 134 22.12 -1.81 -20.85
C SER A 134 20.64 -1.68 -21.21
N TYR A 135 20.25 -0.52 -21.74
CA TYR A 135 19.06 -0.43 -22.57
C TYR A 135 19.42 -1.08 -23.90
N CYS A 136 18.72 -2.16 -24.24
CA CYS A 136 19.08 -3.07 -25.32
C CYS A 136 18.80 -2.47 -26.71
N THR A 137 19.54 -1.47 -27.18
CA THR A 137 19.28 -0.82 -28.48
C THR A 137 19.08 -1.85 -29.60
N VAL A 138 17.93 -1.75 -30.30
CA VAL A 138 17.66 -2.56 -31.48
C VAL A 138 18.68 -2.19 -32.56
N PRO A 139 19.48 -3.14 -33.09
CA PRO A 139 20.44 -2.85 -34.14
C PRO A 139 19.77 -2.27 -35.39
N ASP A 140 20.48 -1.37 -36.08
CA ASP A 140 19.96 -0.64 -37.25
C ASP A 140 19.44 -1.57 -38.36
N ASP A 141 20.03 -2.76 -38.49
CA ASP A 141 19.62 -3.78 -39.47
C ASP A 141 18.17 -4.26 -39.28
N TYR A 142 17.62 -4.16 -38.06
CA TYR A 142 16.24 -4.54 -37.75
C TYR A 142 15.25 -3.39 -37.92
N LEU A 143 15.71 -2.14 -38.11
CA LEU A 143 14.88 -0.95 -38.32
C LEU A 143 14.35 -0.83 -39.76
N THR A 144 13.81 -1.94 -40.26
CA THR A 144 13.41 -2.11 -41.66
C THR A 144 12.26 -1.19 -42.07
N ASN A 145 11.36 -0.82 -41.14
CA ASN A 145 10.17 -0.03 -41.44
C ASN A 145 10.52 1.27 -42.20
N ALA A 146 11.61 1.94 -41.84
CA ALA A 146 12.06 3.17 -42.51
C ALA A 146 12.38 2.98 -44.01
N GLN A 147 12.82 1.79 -44.41
CA GLN A 147 13.25 1.48 -45.78
C GLN A 147 12.18 0.80 -46.63
N ILE A 148 11.31 -0.01 -46.00
CA ILE A 148 10.37 -0.89 -46.74
C ILE A 148 8.90 -0.62 -46.48
N ARG A 149 8.54 0.43 -45.73
CA ARG A 149 7.13 0.75 -45.39
C ARG A 149 6.19 0.72 -46.59
N GLU A 150 6.59 1.30 -47.72
CA GLU A 150 5.74 1.37 -48.92
C GLU A 150 5.59 0.02 -49.64
N LYS A 151 6.48 -0.94 -49.37
CA LYS A 151 6.48 -2.28 -49.98
C LYS A 151 5.78 -3.32 -49.12
N LEU A 152 5.48 -3.00 -47.85
CA LEU A 152 4.86 -3.93 -46.92
C LEU A 152 3.36 -4.12 -47.22
N PRO A 153 2.88 -5.36 -47.39
CA PRO A 153 1.45 -5.62 -47.52
C PRO A 153 0.69 -5.15 -46.26
N PRO A 154 -0.54 -4.64 -46.40
CA PRO A 154 -1.37 -4.34 -45.24
C PRO A 154 -1.66 -5.63 -44.48
N VAL A 155 -1.64 -5.54 -43.14
CA VAL A 155 -1.93 -6.67 -42.26
C VAL A 155 -3.40 -7.08 -42.46
N LYS A 156 -3.62 -8.32 -42.91
CA LYS A 156 -4.95 -8.91 -43.08
C LYS A 156 -5.03 -10.14 -42.19
N LEU A 157 -5.94 -10.12 -41.21
CA LEU A 157 -6.06 -11.16 -40.20
C LEU A 157 -6.42 -12.52 -40.80
N ASN A 158 -7.25 -12.55 -41.85
CA ASN A 158 -7.64 -13.78 -42.56
C ASN A 158 -6.51 -14.49 -43.32
N LYS A 159 -5.32 -13.88 -43.39
CA LYS A 159 -4.13 -14.49 -44.00
C LYS A 159 -3.08 -14.88 -42.97
N LEU A 160 -3.30 -14.60 -41.69
CA LEU A 160 -2.41 -14.98 -40.61
C LEU A 160 -2.67 -16.44 -40.23
N SER A 161 -1.62 -17.13 -39.78
CA SER A 161 -1.78 -18.48 -39.23
C SER A 161 -2.46 -18.43 -37.86
N GLU A 162 -3.09 -19.53 -37.47
CA GLU A 162 -3.71 -19.69 -36.15
C GLU A 162 -2.74 -19.35 -35.01
N ASP A 163 -1.47 -19.76 -35.13
CA ASP A 163 -0.42 -19.42 -34.15
C ASP A 163 -0.26 -17.91 -33.93
N VAL A 164 -0.32 -17.12 -35.01
CA VAL A 164 -0.19 -15.66 -34.93
C VAL A 164 -1.46 -15.03 -34.38
N LEU A 165 -2.63 -15.59 -34.70
CA LEU A 165 -3.90 -15.14 -34.12
C LEU A 165 -3.94 -15.41 -32.61
N PHE A 166 -3.50 -16.59 -32.15
CA PHE A 166 -3.34 -16.88 -30.73
C PHE A 166 -2.32 -15.96 -30.07
N TYR A 167 -1.19 -15.70 -30.73
CA TYR A 167 -0.20 -14.75 -30.24
C TYR A 167 -0.82 -13.37 -30.02
N LEU A 168 -1.57 -12.83 -30.99
CA LEU A 168 -2.26 -11.55 -30.87
C LEU A 168 -3.32 -11.57 -29.76
N PHE A 169 -4.10 -12.65 -29.68
CA PHE A 169 -5.17 -12.80 -28.68
C PHE A 169 -4.63 -12.75 -27.24
N TYR A 170 -3.50 -13.42 -26.97
CA TYR A 170 -2.91 -13.48 -25.63
C TYR A 170 -1.99 -12.30 -25.31
N ASN A 171 -1.35 -11.68 -26.30
CA ASN A 171 -0.41 -10.57 -26.06
C ASN A 171 -1.05 -9.19 -26.15
N CYS A 172 -2.25 -9.05 -26.72
CA CYS A 172 -2.92 -7.76 -26.90
C CYS A 172 -4.21 -7.60 -26.07
N PRO A 173 -4.26 -7.89 -24.75
CA PRO A 173 -5.49 -7.74 -23.98
C PRO A 173 -6.03 -6.30 -23.99
N GLY A 174 -7.34 -6.15 -24.15
CA GLY A 174 -8.03 -4.86 -24.16
C GLY A 174 -7.88 -4.05 -25.46
N GLU A 175 -7.10 -4.53 -26.43
CA GLU A 175 -6.88 -3.88 -27.72
C GLU A 175 -7.83 -4.41 -28.80
N VAL A 176 -8.00 -3.61 -29.86
CA VAL A 176 -8.80 -4.00 -31.04
C VAL A 176 -8.28 -5.29 -31.68
N TYR A 177 -6.96 -5.53 -31.60
CA TYR A 177 -6.33 -6.73 -32.15
C TYR A 177 -6.74 -8.03 -31.45
N GLN A 178 -7.00 -8.00 -30.13
CA GLN A 178 -7.48 -9.20 -29.43
C GLN A 178 -8.89 -9.56 -29.89
N LEU A 179 -9.79 -8.57 -30.00
CA LEU A 179 -11.15 -8.79 -30.49
C LEU A 179 -11.13 -9.29 -31.95
N ALA A 180 -10.32 -8.66 -32.79
CA ALA A 180 -10.24 -9.02 -34.19
C ALA A 180 -9.62 -10.42 -34.41
N ALA A 181 -8.65 -10.82 -33.58
CA ALA A 181 -8.13 -12.20 -33.59
C ALA A 181 -9.19 -13.20 -33.09
N ALA A 182 -9.97 -12.86 -32.05
CA ALA A 182 -11.04 -13.70 -31.54
C ALA A 182 -12.20 -13.91 -32.54
N CYS A 183 -12.42 -12.97 -33.46
CA CYS A 183 -13.42 -13.12 -34.52
C CYS A 183 -12.96 -14.05 -35.66
N GLU A 184 -11.65 -14.21 -35.85
CA GLU A 184 -11.08 -15.03 -36.93
C GLU A 184 -10.74 -16.46 -36.48
N LEU A 185 -10.47 -16.65 -35.18
CA LEU A 185 -10.28 -17.96 -34.52
C LEU A 185 -11.63 -18.70 -34.36
#